data_AF-A0A520H4R2-F1
#
_entry.id   AF-A0A520H4R2-F1
#
_cell.length_a   1.000
_cell.length_b   1.000
_cell.length_c   1.000
_cell.angle_alpha   90.00
_cell.angle_beta   90.00
_cell.angle_gamma   90.00
#
_symmetry.space_group_name_H-M   'P 1'
#
loop_
_entity.id
_entity.type
_entity.pdbx_description
1 polymer ?
#
loop_
_entity_poly.entity_id
_entity_poly.type
_entity_poly.pdbx_seq_one_letter_code
_entity_poly.pdbx_strand_id
1 'polypeptide(L)'
;MAARRFPDAVRPWIDLSTGINPFAWPAGPMPAPDLRALPSGEALAGLCDVAARHVGAAHLPFAALPGSEIGLRLLALLDLPRPWRVVAPSYRTHAEAMPGATTIAAGALTDEAARG
;
A
#
# COMPACT_ATOMS: atom_id res chain seq x y z
N MET A 1 12.44 15.62 -16.82
CA MET A 1 11.09 16.17 -16.57
C MET A 1 10.41 16.42 -17.91
N ALA A 2 9.19 15.91 -18.12
CA ALA A 2 8.42 16.11 -19.36
C ALA A 2 8.28 17.60 -19.73
N ALA A 3 8.15 18.48 -18.73
CA ALA A 3 8.13 19.94 -18.91
C ALA A 3 9.33 20.54 -19.65
N ARG A 4 10.51 19.92 -19.53
CA ARG A 4 11.70 20.36 -20.28
C ARG A 4 11.70 19.87 -21.73
N ARG A 5 10.96 18.81 -22.04
CA ARG A 5 10.93 18.18 -23.38
C ARG A 5 9.85 18.78 -24.28
N PHE A 6 8.83 19.37 -23.69
CA PHE A 6 7.67 19.96 -24.36
C PHE A 6 7.42 21.40 -23.86
N PRO A 7 8.27 22.37 -24.23
CA PRO A 7 8.18 23.74 -23.72
C PRO A 7 6.86 24.44 -24.09
N ASP A 8 6.26 24.06 -25.22
CA ASP A 8 5.03 24.66 -25.77
C ASP A 8 3.76 23.91 -25.34
N ALA A 9 3.86 22.94 -24.42
CA ALA A 9 2.69 22.22 -23.93
C ALA A 9 1.74 23.13 -23.14
N VAL A 10 0.44 22.86 -23.28
CA VAL A 10 -0.63 23.59 -22.59
C VAL A 10 -0.49 23.44 -21.08
N ARG A 11 -0.69 24.55 -20.36
CA ARG A 11 -0.61 24.63 -18.89
C ARG A 11 -2.00 24.70 -18.26
N PRO A 12 -2.17 24.25 -17.00
CA PRO A 12 -1.15 23.75 -16.09
C PRO A 12 -0.65 22.34 -16.44
N TRP A 13 0.57 22.02 -16.01
CA TRP A 13 1.07 20.65 -16.06
C TRP A 13 0.31 19.81 -15.04
N ILE A 14 -0.20 18.66 -15.48
CA ILE A 14 -0.79 17.65 -14.60
C ILE A 14 0.11 16.43 -14.65
N ASP A 15 0.63 16.03 -13.49
CA ASP A 15 1.38 14.79 -13.36
C ASP A 15 0.41 13.62 -13.12
N LEU A 16 0.29 12.76 -14.12
CA LEU A 16 -0.54 11.56 -14.09
C LEU A 16 0.27 10.28 -13.82
N SER A 17 1.58 10.40 -13.55
CA SER A 17 2.47 9.23 -13.43
C SER A 17 2.36 8.49 -12.10
N THR A 18 1.83 9.15 -11.06
CA THR A 18 1.81 8.64 -9.69
C THR A 18 0.45 8.11 -9.24
N GLY A 19 -0.64 8.45 -9.95
CA GLY A 19 -2.00 8.16 -9.53
C GLY A 19 -2.44 8.87 -8.24
N ILE A 20 -1.67 9.88 -7.78
CA ILE A 20 -2.00 10.66 -6.58
C ILE A 20 -3.17 11.61 -6.89
N ASN A 21 -4.14 11.68 -5.98
CA ASN A 21 -5.23 12.64 -6.08
C ASN A 21 -4.66 14.07 -6.02
N PRO A 22 -4.89 14.93 -7.05
CA PRO A 22 -4.38 16.30 -7.05
C PRO A 22 -5.09 17.21 -6.04
N PHE A 23 -6.25 16.80 -5.52
CA PHE A 23 -6.99 17.53 -4.50
C PHE A 23 -6.56 17.07 -3.11
N ALA A 24 -5.99 18.00 -2.34
CA ALA A 24 -5.60 17.74 -0.96
C ALA A 24 -6.82 17.35 -0.12
N TRP A 25 -6.64 16.38 0.77
CA TRP A 25 -7.63 16.05 1.78
C TRP A 25 -7.83 17.27 2.71
N PRO A 26 -9.09 17.71 2.98
CA PRO A 26 -9.36 18.90 3.76
C PRO A 26 -9.21 18.64 5.28
N ALA A 27 -8.04 18.19 5.71
CA ALA A 27 -7.75 18.04 7.13
C ALA A 27 -7.70 19.42 7.81
N GLY A 28 -8.27 19.50 9.00
CA GLY A 28 -8.04 20.64 9.90
C GLY A 28 -6.58 20.72 10.37
N PRO A 29 -6.19 21.80 11.06
CA PRO A 29 -4.85 21.94 11.59
C PRO A 29 -4.52 20.77 12.52
N MET A 30 -3.44 20.04 12.21
CA MET A 30 -2.93 18.98 13.08
C MET A 30 -1.94 19.57 14.09
N PRO A 31 -1.94 19.12 15.35
CA PRO A 31 -0.92 19.52 16.31
C PRO A 31 0.47 19.10 15.81
N ALA A 32 1.46 19.96 16.02
CA ALA A 32 2.83 19.64 15.66
C ALA A 32 3.34 18.46 16.50
N PRO A 33 3.96 17.43 15.89
CA PRO A 33 4.54 16.32 16.64
C PRO A 33 5.75 16.81 17.46
N ASP A 34 5.89 16.34 18.70
CA ASP A 34 7.12 16.55 19.49
C ASP A 34 8.22 15.62 18.97
N LEU A 35 9.19 16.19 18.25
CA LEU A 35 10.30 15.44 17.65
C LEU A 35 11.29 14.86 18.68
N ARG A 36 11.15 15.19 19.97
CA ARG A 36 11.97 14.64 21.05
C ARG A 36 11.31 13.45 21.75
N ALA A 37 10.01 13.24 21.54
CA ALA A 37 9.29 12.13 22.13
C ALA A 37 9.52 10.85 21.32
N LEU A 38 9.61 9.71 22.02
CA LEU A 38 9.55 8.40 21.37
C LEU A 38 8.10 8.08 20.96
N PRO A 39 7.88 7.21 19.96
CA PRO A 39 6.54 6.74 19.61
C PRO A 39 5.81 6.13 20.82
N SER A 40 4.56 6.55 21.04
CA SER A 40 3.71 6.02 22.11
C SER A 40 3.01 4.73 21.68
N GLY A 41 3.17 3.67 22.46
CA GLY A 41 2.46 2.40 22.25
C GLY A 41 0.94 2.54 22.42
N GLU A 42 0.49 3.37 23.35
CA GLU A 42 -0.94 3.66 23.56
C GLU A 42 -1.53 4.40 22.34
N ALA A 43 -0.83 5.40 21.82
CA ALA A 43 -1.27 6.13 20.64
C ALA A 43 -1.34 5.22 19.40
N LEU A 44 -0.38 4.30 19.26
CA LEU A 44 -0.37 3.30 18.19
C LEU A 44 -1.55 2.33 18.32
N ALA A 45 -1.84 1.83 19.52
CA ALA A 45 -2.99 0.97 19.77
C ALA A 45 -4.31 1.68 19.44
N GLY A 46 -4.46 2.93 19.90
CA GLY A 46 -5.64 3.75 19.60
C GLY A 46 -5.83 3.99 18.10
N LEU A 47 -4.74 4.21 17.35
CA LEU A 47 -4.79 4.31 15.89
C LEU A 47 -5.32 3.02 15.25
N CYS A 48 -4.77 1.87 15.64
CA CYS A 48 -5.23 0.57 15.14
C CYS A 48 -6.71 0.32 15.45
N ASP A 49 -7.17 0.64 16.67
CA ASP A 49 -8.57 0.46 17.08
C ASP A 49 -9.55 1.33 16.28
N VAL A 50 -9.17 2.58 16.01
CA VAL A 50 -9.98 3.48 15.16
C VAL A 50 -10.03 2.96 13.73
N ALA A 51 -8.88 2.56 13.17
CA ALA A 51 -8.81 2.02 11.82
C ALA A 51 -9.65 0.74 11.68
N ALA A 52 -9.55 -0.20 12.64
CA ALA A 52 -10.27 -1.46 12.63
C ALA A 52 -11.79 -1.24 12.65
N ARG A 53 -12.28 -0.29 13.46
CA ARG A 53 -13.70 0.10 13.47
C ARG A 53 -14.13 0.78 12.17
N HIS A 54 -13.30 1.66 11.62
CA HIS A 54 -13.61 2.39 10.38
C HIS A 54 -13.82 1.43 9.20
N VAL A 55 -12.99 0.38 9.08
CA VAL A 55 -13.09 -0.60 8.01
C VAL A 55 -14.04 -1.77 8.32
N GLY A 56 -14.69 -1.77 9.50
CA GLY A 56 -15.62 -2.82 9.90
C GLY A 56 -14.98 -4.16 10.28
N ALA A 57 -13.69 -4.17 10.62
CA ALA A 57 -12.91 -5.39 10.90
C ALA A 57 -12.33 -5.42 12.32
N ALA A 58 -13.04 -4.88 13.30
CA ALA A 58 -12.61 -4.85 14.71
C ALA A 58 -12.33 -6.23 15.36
N HIS A 59 -12.69 -7.33 14.69
CA HIS A 59 -12.43 -8.70 15.12
C HIS A 59 -11.09 -9.27 14.59
N LEU A 60 -10.37 -8.53 13.74
CA LEU A 60 -9.07 -8.92 13.19
C LEU A 60 -7.93 -8.13 13.84
N PRO A 61 -6.71 -8.68 13.88
CA PRO A 61 -5.54 -7.92 14.29
C PRO A 61 -5.20 -6.83 13.26
N PHE A 62 -4.82 -5.63 13.76
CA PHE A 62 -4.42 -4.49 12.94
C PHE A 62 -2.98 -4.08 13.26
N ALA A 63 -2.23 -3.74 12.21
CA ALA A 63 -0.89 -3.18 12.32
C ALA A 63 -0.80 -1.91 11.47
N ALA A 64 -0.38 -0.81 12.10
CA ALA A 64 -0.05 0.41 11.37
C ALA A 64 1.33 0.24 10.71
N LEU A 65 1.42 0.64 9.43
CA LEU A 65 2.63 0.52 8.62
C LEU A 65 2.94 1.85 7.93
N PRO A 66 4.22 2.14 7.64
CA PRO A 66 4.63 3.33 6.89
C PRO A 66 4.35 3.16 5.38
N GLY A 67 3.09 2.88 5.03
CA GLY A 67 2.65 2.58 3.67
C GLY A 67 2.57 1.10 3.33
N SER A 68 1.83 0.78 2.27
CA SER A 68 1.54 -0.60 1.84
C SER A 68 2.76 -1.34 1.29
N GLU A 69 3.73 -0.64 0.69
CA GLU A 69 4.95 -1.22 0.11
C GLU A 69 5.77 -1.98 1.17
N ILE A 70 5.94 -1.40 2.37
CA ILE A 70 6.62 -2.06 3.47
C ILE A 70 5.83 -3.28 3.95
N GLY A 71 4.51 -3.16 4.07
CA GLY A 71 3.65 -4.29 4.41
C GLY A 71 3.82 -5.46 3.44
N LEU A 72 3.77 -5.17 2.13
CA LEU A 72 3.94 -6.15 1.07
C LEU A 72 5.29 -6.88 1.15
N ARG A 73 6.39 -6.16 1.41
CA ARG A 73 7.72 -6.78 1.56
C ARG A 73 7.87 -7.60 2.83
N LEU A 74 7.23 -7.18 3.92
CA LEU A 74 7.24 -7.92 5.19
C LEU A 74 6.52 -9.27 5.05
N LEU A 75 5.57 -9.42 4.13
CA LEU A 75 4.89 -10.70 3.91
C LEU A 75 5.88 -11.83 3.53
N ALA A 76 6.97 -11.53 2.85
CA ALA A 76 7.97 -12.55 2.49
C ALA A 76 8.81 -13.04 3.68
N LEU A 77 8.77 -12.34 4.82
CA LEU A 77 9.39 -12.77 6.08
C LEU A 77 8.47 -13.66 6.92
N LEU A 78 7.18 -13.75 6.54
CA LEU A 78 6.22 -14.61 7.19
C LEU A 78 6.29 -16.02 6.59
N ASP A 79 5.98 -17.03 7.40
CA ASP A 79 5.89 -18.42 6.96
C ASP A 79 4.56 -18.68 6.24
N LEU A 80 4.35 -17.98 5.12
CA LEU A 80 3.16 -18.12 4.31
C LEU A 80 3.21 -19.40 3.47
N PRO A 81 2.07 -20.13 3.33
CA PRO A 81 1.99 -21.29 2.47
C PRO A 81 2.47 -21.00 1.05
N ARG A 82 3.13 -21.99 0.45
CA ARG A 82 3.66 -21.97 -0.90
C ARG A 82 2.93 -23.02 -1.75
N PRO A 83 2.78 -22.79 -3.06
CA PRO A 83 3.49 -21.79 -3.84
C PRO A 83 2.79 -20.42 -3.91
N TRP A 84 3.56 -19.34 -4.04
CA TRP A 84 3.02 -17.99 -4.17
C TRP A 84 2.64 -17.69 -5.62
N ARG A 85 1.49 -17.03 -5.79
CA ARG A 85 0.96 -16.58 -7.08
C ARG A 85 0.72 -15.09 -7.07
N VAL A 86 1.09 -14.40 -8.15
CA VAL A 86 0.82 -12.98 -8.34
C VAL A 86 -0.01 -12.80 -9.60
N VAL A 87 -1.19 -12.19 -9.46
CA VAL A 87 -2.04 -11.88 -10.61
C VAL A 87 -1.41 -10.78 -11.45
N ALA A 88 -1.42 -10.91 -12.77
CA ALA A 88 -1.01 -9.87 -13.72
C ALA A 88 -2.08 -9.57 -14.79
N PRO A 89 -2.11 -8.32 -15.32
CA PRO A 89 -1.23 -7.19 -14.96
C PRO A 89 -1.57 -6.62 -13.57
N SER A 90 -0.53 -6.27 -12.80
CA SER A 90 -0.64 -5.63 -11.47
C SER A 90 0.59 -4.78 -11.18
N TYR A 91 0.66 -4.14 -10.02
CA TYR A 91 1.86 -3.44 -9.58
C TYR A 91 3.04 -4.41 -9.51
N ARG A 92 4.10 -4.10 -10.27
CA ARG A 92 5.34 -4.91 -10.38
C ARG A 92 5.87 -5.38 -9.03
N THR A 93 5.76 -4.54 -8.00
CA THR A 93 6.27 -4.85 -6.68
C THR A 93 5.66 -6.11 -6.04
N HIS A 94 4.46 -6.53 -6.42
CA HIS A 94 3.89 -7.78 -5.89
C HIS A 94 4.75 -9.00 -6.21
N ALA A 95 5.26 -9.08 -7.45
CA ALA A 95 6.16 -10.16 -7.84
C ALA A 95 7.56 -9.99 -7.23
N GLU A 96 8.07 -8.75 -7.16
CA GLU A 96 9.40 -8.47 -6.60
C GLU A 96 9.48 -8.72 -5.09
N ALA A 97 8.39 -8.45 -4.37
CA ALA A 97 8.32 -8.65 -2.93
C ALA A 97 8.23 -10.12 -2.53
N MET A 98 7.90 -11.02 -3.46
CA MET A 98 7.65 -12.44 -3.19
C MET A 98 8.61 -13.34 -3.98
N PRO A 99 9.86 -13.54 -3.51
CA PRO A 99 10.83 -14.39 -4.21
C PRO A 99 10.29 -15.80 -4.49
N GLY A 100 10.34 -16.18 -5.76
CA GLY A 100 9.84 -17.48 -6.23
C GLY A 100 8.34 -17.53 -6.52
N ALA A 101 7.61 -16.42 -6.42
CA ALA A 101 6.22 -16.36 -6.89
C ALA A 101 6.15 -16.49 -8.41
N THR A 102 5.10 -17.13 -8.90
CA THR A 102 4.79 -17.19 -10.33
C THR A 102 3.64 -16.27 -10.67
N THR A 103 3.74 -15.63 -11.83
CA THR A 103 2.69 -14.74 -12.33
C THR A 103 1.59 -15.54 -13.00
N ILE A 104 0.34 -15.22 -12.69
CA ILE A 104 -0.85 -15.85 -13.28
C ILE A 104 -1.79 -14.81 -13.89
N ALA A 105 -2.57 -15.21 -14.89
CA ALA A 105 -3.64 -14.38 -15.42
C ALA A 105 -4.78 -14.27 -14.40
N ALA A 106 -5.49 -13.13 -14.37
CA ALA A 106 -6.63 -12.94 -13.47
C ALA A 106 -7.71 -14.02 -13.62
N GLY A 107 -7.95 -14.50 -14.84
CA GLY A 107 -8.91 -15.57 -15.11
C GLY A 107 -8.53 -16.95 -14.54
N ALA A 108 -7.24 -17.17 -14.18
CA ALA A 108 -6.77 -18.42 -13.60
C ALA A 108 -6.80 -18.43 -12.07
N LEU A 109 -7.21 -17.33 -11.42
CA LEU A 109 -7.13 -17.18 -9.96
C LEU A 109 -7.87 -18.29 -9.21
N THR A 110 -9.11 -18.58 -9.62
CA THR A 110 -9.95 -19.60 -8.99
C THR A 110 -9.35 -21.00 -9.15
N ASP A 111 -8.85 -21.32 -10.35
CA ASP A 111 -8.27 -22.63 -10.66
C ASP A 111 -6.94 -22.86 -9.94
N GLU A 112 -6.13 -21.82 -9.77
CA GLU A 112 -4.89 -21.88 -9.00
C GLU A 112 -5.18 -22.00 -7.50
N ALA A 113 -6.15 -21.25 -6.97
CA ALA A 113 -6.54 -21.34 -5.57
C ALA A 113 -7.08 -22.73 -5.18
N ALA A 114 -7.71 -23.44 -6.12
CA ALA A 114 -8.21 -24.80 -5.91
C ALA A 114 -7.09 -25.86 -5.83
N ARG A 115 -5.84 -25.53 -6.19
CA ARG A 115 -4.71 -26.48 -6.22
C ARG A 115 -3.97 -26.60 -4.88
N GLY A 116 -4.33 -25.77 -3.89
CA GLY A 116 -3.57 -25.60 -2.65
C GLY A 116 -2.29 -24.79 -2.85
#